data_AF-A0AA97B9W2-F1
#
_entry.id   AF-A0AA97B9W2-F1
#
_cell.length_a   1.000
_cell.length_b   1.000
_cell.length_c   1.000
_cell.angle_alpha   90.00
_cell.angle_beta   90.00
_cell.angle_gamma   90.00
#
_symmetry.space_group_name_H-M   'P 1'
#
loop_
_entity.id
_entity.type
_entity.pdbx_description
1 polymer ?
#
loop_
_entity_poly.entity_id
_entity_poly.type
_entity_poly.pdbx_seq_one_letter_code
_entity_poly.pdbx_strand_id
1 'polypeptide(L)'
;MDYKGYNIAVHELGHNVEQVFSLYGVDHTLLAGVPNNAFTEALAFVFQSRDLELLGLGKPDAASERERVLGELWQTWERAGIALVDMSVWHWMYAHPDATPAQLREAVVGIARDVWNQYFAPVLGGEGSTLLAVYSHMISYPLYLPDYPLGHLIAFQIEEHLKRKGPLGAEFERMATYGSVTPDQWMIHATGAPVSAEPLLRAAEAALSR
;
A
#
# COMPACT_ATOMS: atom_id res chain seq x y z
N MET A 1 15.98 18.54 9.79
CA MET A 1 15.10 17.59 9.09
C MET A 1 14.44 18.37 7.96
N ASP A 2 14.52 17.89 6.74
CA ASP A 2 13.77 18.47 5.61
C ASP A 2 12.32 17.94 5.59
N TYR A 3 11.48 18.46 4.69
CA TYR A 3 10.08 18.03 4.61
C TYR A 3 9.95 16.53 4.31
N LYS A 4 10.78 16.00 3.43
CA LYS A 4 10.78 14.57 3.11
C LYS A 4 11.08 13.71 4.35
N GLY A 5 12.11 14.07 5.12
CA GLY A 5 12.43 13.38 6.36
C GLY A 5 11.33 13.52 7.43
N TYR A 6 10.65 14.66 7.49
CA TYR A 6 9.50 14.86 8.38
C TYR A 6 8.31 13.98 8.00
N ASN A 7 7.94 13.98 6.72
CA ASN A 7 6.85 13.15 6.20
C ASN A 7 7.09 11.65 6.47
N ILE A 8 8.33 11.18 6.30
CA ILE A 8 8.73 9.81 6.68
C ILE A 8 8.61 9.61 8.20
N ALA A 9 9.07 10.55 9.03
CA ALA A 9 8.94 10.41 10.48
C ALA A 9 7.48 10.31 10.95
N VAL A 10 6.53 10.97 10.28
CA VAL A 10 5.10 10.85 10.56
C VAL A 10 4.56 9.47 10.17
N HIS A 11 5.04 8.89 9.07
CA HIS A 11 4.75 7.51 8.69
C HIS A 11 5.22 6.52 9.77
N GLU A 12 6.49 6.63 10.20
CA GLU A 12 7.06 5.78 11.27
C GLU A 12 6.34 5.97 12.62
N LEU A 13 5.85 7.18 12.91
CA LEU A 13 4.99 7.41 14.07
C LEU A 13 3.71 6.56 14.00
N GLY A 14 3.10 6.46 12.82
CA GLY A 14 1.92 5.62 12.60
C GLY A 14 2.19 4.14 12.94
N HIS A 15 3.33 3.59 12.52
CA HIS A 15 3.75 2.24 12.93
C HIS A 15 3.89 2.10 14.45
N ASN A 16 4.54 3.07 15.12
CA ASN A 16 4.69 3.02 16.57
C ASN A 16 3.33 3.03 17.29
N VAL A 17 2.38 3.86 16.83
CA VAL A 17 1.03 3.91 17.41
C VAL A 17 0.26 2.62 17.12
N GLU A 18 0.33 2.10 15.90
CA GLU A 18 -0.25 0.81 15.52
C GLU A 18 0.24 -0.31 16.43
N GLN A 19 1.56 -0.46 16.59
CA GLN A 19 2.16 -1.52 17.40
C GLN A 19 1.76 -1.45 18.87
N VAL A 20 1.55 -0.26 19.44
CA VAL A 20 1.06 -0.13 20.81
C VAL A 20 -0.34 -0.78 20.94
N PHE A 21 -1.23 -0.51 19.99
CA PHE A 21 -2.58 -1.06 20.04
C PHE A 21 -2.64 -2.53 19.61
N SER A 22 -1.95 -2.90 18.54
CA SER A 22 -2.05 -4.26 17.97
C SER A 22 -1.31 -5.30 18.79
N LEU A 23 -0.26 -4.92 19.52
CA LEU A 23 0.48 -5.87 20.37
C LEU A 23 -0.08 -5.96 21.78
N TYR A 24 -0.61 -4.86 22.33
CA TYR A 24 -1.01 -4.81 23.74
C TYR A 24 -2.52 -4.62 23.98
N GLY A 25 -3.27 -4.18 22.96
CA GLY A 25 -4.71 -3.97 23.05
C GLY A 25 -5.57 -5.10 22.46
N VAL A 26 -4.95 -6.15 21.92
CA VAL A 26 -5.65 -7.34 21.42
C VAL A 26 -5.89 -8.32 22.57
N ASP A 27 -7.16 -8.68 22.81
CA ASP A 27 -7.57 -9.55 23.92
C ASP A 27 -7.01 -10.97 23.87
N HIS A 28 -6.54 -11.42 22.70
CA HIS A 28 -6.07 -12.77 22.45
C HIS A 28 -4.60 -12.73 22.02
N THR A 29 -3.70 -13.24 22.87
CA THR A 29 -2.25 -13.20 22.60
C THR A 29 -1.86 -13.82 21.25
N LEU A 30 -2.54 -14.89 20.83
CA LEU A 30 -2.27 -15.56 19.54
C LEU A 30 -2.75 -14.76 18.32
N LEU A 31 -3.56 -13.72 18.52
CA LEU A 31 -4.02 -12.81 17.48
C LEU A 31 -3.33 -11.44 17.59
N ALA A 32 -2.30 -11.27 18.43
CA ALA A 32 -1.59 -9.99 18.51
C ALA A 32 -0.98 -9.59 17.16
N GLY A 33 -1.09 -8.32 16.81
CA GLY A 33 -0.66 -7.73 15.54
C GLY A 33 -1.80 -7.45 14.57
N VAL A 34 -1.44 -7.18 13.32
CA VAL A 34 -2.35 -6.95 12.19
C VAL A 34 -2.21 -8.09 11.15
N PRO A 35 -3.10 -8.20 10.15
CA PRO A 35 -3.10 -9.33 9.23
C PRO A 35 -1.77 -9.59 8.48
N ASN A 36 -1.14 -8.53 7.96
CA ASN A 36 0.17 -8.60 7.27
C ASN A 36 0.78 -7.19 7.13
N ASN A 37 1.90 -7.07 6.39
CA ASN A 37 2.60 -5.78 6.25
C ASN A 37 1.75 -4.72 5.55
N ALA A 38 0.86 -5.10 4.62
CA ALA A 38 -0.01 -4.14 3.95
C ALA A 38 -0.90 -3.38 4.94
N PHE A 39 -1.32 -4.02 6.05
CA PHE A 39 -2.14 -3.37 7.06
C PHE A 39 -1.35 -2.43 7.97
N THR A 40 -0.11 -2.79 8.36
CA THR A 40 0.73 -1.86 9.15
C THR A 40 1.12 -0.64 8.29
N GLU A 41 1.48 -0.84 7.02
CA GLU A 41 1.74 0.23 6.06
C GLU A 41 0.50 1.11 5.86
N ALA A 42 -0.68 0.52 5.71
CA ALA A 42 -1.91 1.27 5.54
C ALA A 42 -2.24 2.17 6.73
N LEU A 43 -2.05 1.66 7.96
CA LEU A 43 -2.25 2.44 9.18
C LEU A 43 -1.20 3.56 9.30
N ALA A 44 0.04 3.33 8.86
CA ALA A 44 1.07 4.36 8.77
C ALA A 44 0.75 5.44 7.72
N PHE A 45 0.22 5.07 6.56
CA PHE A 45 -0.20 6.04 5.53
C PHE A 45 -1.30 7.00 6.02
N VAL A 46 -2.22 6.54 6.87
CA VAL A 46 -3.25 7.40 7.49
C VAL A 46 -2.63 8.51 8.33
N PHE A 47 -1.47 8.25 8.97
CA PHE A 47 -0.71 9.29 9.68
C PHE A 47 0.03 10.18 8.68
N GLN A 48 0.75 9.57 7.74
CA GLN A 48 1.55 10.28 6.74
C GLN A 48 0.73 11.30 5.93
N SER A 49 -0.53 10.98 5.61
CA SER A 49 -1.43 11.88 4.86
C SER A 49 -1.88 13.12 5.65
N ARG A 50 -1.60 13.17 6.96
CA ARG A 50 -1.94 14.26 7.88
C ARG A 50 -0.71 15.03 8.36
N ASP A 51 0.45 14.79 7.77
CA ASP A 51 1.70 15.44 8.14
C ASP A 51 1.62 16.98 8.11
N LEU A 52 0.96 17.57 7.12
CA LEU A 52 0.77 19.03 7.06
C LEU A 52 -0.21 19.53 8.14
N GLU A 53 -1.29 18.78 8.42
CA GLU A 53 -2.21 19.10 9.52
C GLU A 53 -1.49 19.08 10.88
N LEU A 54 -0.54 18.15 11.08
CA LEU A 54 0.29 18.07 12.29
C LEU A 54 1.24 19.27 12.44
N LEU A 55 1.62 19.92 11.34
CA LEU A 55 2.38 21.19 11.36
C LEU A 55 1.49 22.42 11.59
N GLY A 56 0.17 22.24 11.77
CA GLY A 56 -0.79 23.34 11.87
C GLY A 56 -1.06 24.04 10.55
N LEU A 57 -0.66 23.43 9.42
CA LEU A 57 -1.08 23.88 8.10
C LEU A 57 -2.54 23.46 7.89
N GLY A 58 -3.31 24.29 7.19
CA GLY A 58 -4.74 24.08 7.00
C GLY A 58 -5.06 22.77 6.29
N LYS A 59 -6.33 22.35 6.39
CA LYS A 59 -6.83 21.17 5.68
C LYS A 59 -6.72 21.36 4.15
N PRO A 60 -6.55 20.27 3.39
CA PRO A 60 -6.57 20.32 1.94
C PRO A 60 -7.84 21.00 1.41
N ASP A 61 -7.70 21.86 0.41
CA ASP A 61 -8.85 22.37 -0.34
C ASP A 61 -9.32 21.34 -1.38
N ALA A 62 -10.41 21.65 -2.10
CA ALA A 62 -10.99 20.72 -3.07
C ALA A 62 -10.04 20.40 -4.25
N ALA A 63 -9.15 21.33 -4.61
CA ALA A 63 -8.19 21.11 -5.69
C ALA A 63 -7.06 20.17 -5.22
N SER A 64 -6.55 20.42 -4.02
CA SER A 64 -5.53 19.60 -3.37
C SER A 64 -6.03 18.17 -3.12
N GLU A 65 -7.28 18.01 -2.71
CA GLU A 65 -7.89 16.68 -2.52
C GLU A 65 -8.04 15.94 -3.86
N ARG A 66 -8.40 16.64 -4.93
CA ARG A 66 -8.48 16.05 -6.27
C ARG A 66 -7.11 15.57 -6.73
N GLU A 67 -6.08 16.40 -6.60
CA GLU A 67 -4.71 16.04 -6.96
C GLU A 67 -4.20 14.87 -6.13
N ARG A 68 -4.50 14.85 -4.83
CA ARG A 68 -4.17 13.75 -3.93
C ARG A 68 -4.77 12.43 -4.42
N VAL A 69 -6.07 12.39 -4.75
CA VAL A 69 -6.74 11.17 -5.22
C VAL A 69 -6.13 10.66 -6.52
N LEU A 70 -5.86 11.55 -7.49
CA LEU A 70 -5.21 11.16 -8.75
C LEU A 70 -3.78 10.68 -8.51
N GLY A 71 -3.04 11.33 -7.61
CA GLY A 71 -1.71 10.94 -7.18
C GLY A 71 -1.69 9.57 -6.49
N GLU A 72 -2.68 9.26 -5.64
CA GLU A 72 -2.82 7.94 -5.02
C GLU A 72 -3.09 6.85 -6.05
N LEU A 73 -3.96 7.10 -7.03
CA LEU A 73 -4.17 6.16 -8.14
C LEU A 73 -2.88 5.89 -8.90
N TRP A 74 -2.13 6.95 -9.24
CA TRP A 74 -0.88 6.84 -9.98
C TRP A 74 0.18 6.05 -9.21
N GLN A 75 0.40 6.40 -7.95
CA GLN A 75 1.36 5.72 -7.08
C GLN A 75 0.98 4.26 -6.85
N THR A 76 -0.32 3.97 -6.65
CA THR A 76 -0.81 2.60 -6.48
C THR A 76 -0.56 1.78 -7.75
N TRP A 77 -0.87 2.34 -8.93
CA TRP A 77 -0.66 1.67 -10.21
C TRP A 77 0.82 1.40 -10.50
N GLU A 78 1.70 2.36 -10.23
CA GLU A 78 3.15 2.20 -10.37
C GLU A 78 3.68 1.05 -9.49
N ARG A 79 3.29 1.03 -8.21
CA ARG A 79 3.67 -0.01 -7.25
C ARG A 79 3.09 -1.38 -7.62
N ALA A 80 1.87 -1.42 -8.17
CA ALA A 80 1.25 -2.65 -8.65
C ALA A 80 2.09 -3.31 -9.76
N GLY A 81 2.70 -2.53 -10.65
CA GLY A 81 3.62 -3.08 -11.66
C GLY A 81 4.79 -3.84 -11.05
N ILE A 82 5.43 -3.25 -10.04
CA ILE A 82 6.56 -3.86 -9.35
C ILE A 82 6.10 -5.10 -8.55
N ALA A 83 4.94 -5.05 -7.92
CA ALA A 83 4.33 -6.19 -7.23
C ALA A 83 4.06 -7.38 -8.17
N LEU A 84 3.56 -7.11 -9.38
CA LEU A 84 3.33 -8.15 -10.39
C LEU A 84 4.65 -8.81 -10.83
N VAL A 85 5.74 -8.04 -10.94
CA VAL A 85 7.07 -8.59 -11.21
C VAL A 85 7.52 -9.49 -10.06
N ASP A 86 7.43 -9.03 -8.80
CA ASP A 86 7.78 -9.82 -7.61
C ASP A 86 7.04 -11.17 -7.60
N MET A 87 5.71 -11.16 -7.69
CA MET A 87 4.89 -12.37 -7.72
C MET A 87 5.29 -13.31 -8.85
N SER A 88 5.51 -12.78 -10.05
CA SER A 88 5.88 -13.56 -11.23
C SER A 88 7.28 -14.17 -11.10
N VAL A 89 8.23 -13.46 -10.48
CA VAL A 89 9.58 -13.96 -10.18
C VAL A 89 9.51 -15.13 -9.20
N TRP A 90 8.70 -15.04 -8.15
CA TRP A 90 8.50 -16.16 -7.22
C TRP A 90 7.88 -17.37 -7.92
N HIS A 91 6.82 -17.19 -8.71
CA HIS A 91 6.26 -18.28 -9.51
C HIS A 91 7.30 -18.92 -10.42
N TRP A 92 8.14 -18.11 -11.08
CA TRP A 92 9.23 -18.61 -11.92
C TRP A 92 10.25 -19.41 -11.10
N MET A 93 10.68 -18.92 -9.94
CA MET A 93 11.63 -19.63 -9.06
C MET A 93 11.08 -20.97 -8.58
N TYR A 94 9.79 -21.04 -8.20
CA TYR A 94 9.14 -22.30 -7.83
C TYR A 94 9.10 -23.32 -8.99
N ALA A 95 8.97 -22.84 -10.23
CA ALA A 95 9.00 -23.69 -11.42
C ALA A 95 10.44 -24.11 -11.83
N HIS A 96 11.47 -23.43 -11.34
CA HIS A 96 12.87 -23.64 -11.70
C HIS A 96 13.77 -23.79 -10.45
N PRO A 97 13.59 -24.85 -9.64
CA PRO A 97 14.27 -25.00 -8.36
C PRO A 97 15.80 -25.09 -8.47
N ASP A 98 16.32 -25.49 -9.63
CA ASP A 98 17.76 -25.62 -9.90
C ASP A 98 18.36 -24.41 -10.64
N ALA A 99 17.62 -23.31 -10.76
CA ALA A 99 18.08 -22.12 -11.46
C ALA A 99 19.32 -21.50 -10.80
N THR A 100 20.29 -21.12 -11.65
CA THR A 100 21.44 -20.33 -11.22
C THR A 100 21.07 -18.86 -11.04
N PRO A 101 21.85 -18.08 -10.25
CA PRO A 101 21.64 -16.63 -10.13
C PRO A 101 21.63 -15.88 -11.47
N ALA A 102 22.42 -16.34 -12.44
CA ALA A 102 22.44 -15.75 -13.78
C ALA A 102 21.11 -16.00 -14.53
N GLN A 103 20.56 -17.21 -14.44
CA GLN A 103 19.25 -17.52 -15.03
C GLN A 103 18.12 -16.75 -14.35
N LEU A 104 18.18 -16.61 -13.02
CA LEU A 104 17.22 -15.79 -12.28
C LEU A 104 17.27 -14.33 -12.72
N ARG A 105 18.47 -13.75 -12.88
CA ARG A 105 18.63 -12.38 -13.40
C ARG A 105 17.95 -12.20 -14.76
N GLU A 106 18.20 -13.10 -15.71
CA GLU A 106 17.57 -13.03 -17.03
C GLU A 106 16.05 -13.18 -16.95
N ALA A 107 15.55 -14.07 -16.09
CA ALA A 107 14.12 -14.25 -15.87
C ALA A 107 13.46 -12.99 -15.31
N VAL A 108 14.05 -12.35 -14.29
CA VAL A 108 13.55 -11.09 -13.70
C VAL A 108 13.48 -10.00 -14.77
N VAL A 109 14.52 -9.86 -15.60
CA VAL A 109 14.55 -8.88 -16.69
C VAL A 109 13.48 -9.16 -17.74
N GLY A 110 13.29 -10.43 -18.12
CA GLY A 110 12.23 -10.84 -19.04
C GLY A 110 10.84 -10.53 -18.49
N ILE A 111 10.54 -10.97 -17.28
CA ILE A 111 9.28 -10.73 -16.58
C ILE A 111 8.97 -9.24 -16.47
N ALA A 112 9.96 -8.41 -16.12
CA ALA A 112 9.75 -6.97 -16.02
C ALA A 112 9.36 -6.34 -17.37
N ARG A 113 9.95 -6.80 -18.48
CA ARG A 113 9.55 -6.35 -19.83
C ARG A 113 8.14 -6.78 -20.17
N ASP A 114 7.77 -8.02 -19.84
CA ASP A 114 6.44 -8.55 -20.13
C ASP A 114 5.36 -7.79 -19.36
N VAL A 115 5.57 -7.55 -18.06
CA VAL A 115 4.68 -6.74 -17.22
C VAL A 115 4.60 -5.30 -17.73
N TRP A 116 5.73 -4.69 -18.10
CA TRP A 116 5.73 -3.35 -18.68
C TRP A 116 4.93 -3.28 -19.97
N ASN A 117 5.19 -4.20 -20.91
CA ASN A 117 4.52 -4.24 -22.20
C ASN A 117 3.01 -4.43 -22.05
N GLN A 118 2.60 -5.24 -21.08
CA GLN A 118 1.19 -5.53 -20.85
C GLN A 118 0.45 -4.36 -20.18
N TYR A 119 1.04 -3.75 -19.15
CA TYR A 119 0.31 -2.82 -18.29
C TYR A 119 0.73 -1.35 -18.40
N PHE A 120 1.96 -1.07 -18.83
CA PHE A 120 2.54 0.28 -18.83
C PHE A 120 2.71 0.84 -20.24
N ALA A 121 3.21 0.07 -21.20
CA ALA A 121 3.43 0.52 -22.57
C ALA A 121 2.16 1.08 -23.26
N PRO A 122 0.93 0.53 -23.05
CA PRO A 122 -0.28 1.12 -23.64
C PRO A 122 -0.61 2.53 -23.13
N VAL A 123 -0.10 2.92 -21.96
CA VAL A 123 -0.39 4.21 -21.31
C VAL A 123 0.78 5.17 -21.45
N LEU A 124 2.01 4.70 -21.19
CA LEU A 124 3.24 5.50 -21.15
C LEU A 124 4.07 5.43 -22.44
N GLY A 125 3.80 4.45 -23.31
CA GLY A 125 4.63 4.15 -24.48
C GLY A 125 5.95 3.46 -24.13
N GLY A 126 6.72 3.17 -25.20
CA GLY A 126 8.06 2.57 -25.10
C GLY A 126 8.06 1.10 -24.67
N GLU A 127 8.03 0.17 -25.60
CA GLU A 127 8.09 -1.28 -25.30
C GLU A 127 9.47 -1.72 -24.79
N GLY A 128 9.50 -2.85 -24.07
CA GLY A 128 10.72 -3.54 -23.67
C GLY A 128 11.48 -2.88 -22.51
N SER A 129 10.85 -1.94 -21.80
CA SER A 129 11.45 -1.33 -20.61
C SER A 129 11.65 -2.36 -19.50
N THR A 130 12.79 -2.26 -18.82
CA THR A 130 13.14 -3.09 -17.66
C THR A 130 13.00 -2.34 -16.34
N LEU A 131 12.36 -1.17 -16.34
CA LEU A 131 12.32 -0.26 -15.18
C LEU A 131 11.77 -0.94 -13.93
N LEU A 132 10.77 -1.82 -14.07
CA LEU A 132 10.13 -2.53 -12.97
C LEU A 132 11.06 -3.53 -12.26
N ALA A 133 12.21 -3.89 -12.85
CA ALA A 133 13.20 -4.80 -12.25
C ALA A 133 14.15 -4.13 -11.25
N VAL A 134 13.98 -2.84 -10.94
CA VAL A 134 14.94 -2.08 -10.12
C VAL A 134 14.97 -2.48 -8.64
N TYR A 135 13.90 -3.11 -8.13
CA TYR A 135 13.75 -3.40 -6.69
C TYR A 135 14.30 -4.77 -6.30
N SER A 136 15.57 -4.83 -5.88
CA SER A 136 16.18 -6.06 -5.37
C SER A 136 15.50 -6.66 -4.13
N HIS A 137 14.67 -5.89 -3.43
CA HIS A 137 13.90 -6.35 -2.26
C HIS A 137 13.05 -7.59 -2.56
N MET A 138 12.57 -7.76 -3.80
CA MET A 138 11.79 -8.96 -4.21
C MET A 138 12.58 -10.27 -4.06
N ILE A 139 13.92 -10.21 -4.06
CA ILE A 139 14.78 -11.38 -3.87
C ILE A 139 15.12 -11.60 -2.40
N SER A 140 15.35 -10.51 -1.65
CA SER A 140 15.70 -10.59 -0.22
C SER A 140 14.51 -10.92 0.68
N TYR A 141 13.31 -10.49 0.29
CA TYR A 141 12.09 -10.62 1.08
C TYR A 141 10.95 -11.18 0.20
N PRO A 142 10.48 -12.41 0.46
CA PRO A 142 9.49 -13.04 -0.40
C PRO A 142 8.14 -12.32 -0.34
N LEU A 143 7.58 -12.01 -1.51
CA LEU A 143 6.27 -11.37 -1.67
C LEU A 143 6.11 -10.08 -0.84
N TYR A 144 7.18 -9.32 -0.70
CA TYR A 144 7.21 -8.06 0.05
C TYR A 144 6.61 -6.89 -0.74
N LEU A 145 6.88 -6.80 -2.04
CA LEU A 145 6.44 -5.66 -2.85
C LEU A 145 4.92 -5.63 -3.10
N PRO A 146 4.20 -6.78 -3.17
CA PRO A 146 2.74 -6.81 -3.19
C PRO A 146 2.04 -6.15 -2.01
N ASP A 147 2.69 -6.06 -0.85
CA ASP A 147 2.08 -5.44 0.34
C ASP A 147 1.90 -3.92 0.16
N TYR A 148 2.73 -3.24 -0.64
CA TYR A 148 2.65 -1.79 -0.86
C TYR A 148 1.41 -1.32 -1.62
N PRO A 149 1.10 -1.81 -2.85
CA PRO A 149 -0.12 -1.39 -3.53
C PRO A 149 -1.37 -1.81 -2.73
N LEU A 150 -1.35 -2.95 -2.03
CA LEU A 150 -2.43 -3.31 -1.12
C LEU A 150 -2.55 -2.33 0.04
N GLY A 151 -1.43 -1.91 0.63
CA GLY A 151 -1.40 -0.91 1.69
C GLY A 151 -2.01 0.43 1.26
N HIS A 152 -1.73 0.90 0.04
CA HIS A 152 -2.37 2.09 -0.51
C HIS A 152 -3.89 1.91 -0.67
N LEU A 153 -4.36 0.77 -1.20
CA LEU A 153 -5.80 0.50 -1.35
C LEU A 153 -6.51 0.45 0.01
N ILE A 154 -5.92 -0.24 0.98
CA ILE A 154 -6.42 -0.35 2.35
C ILE A 154 -6.46 1.04 3.01
N ALA A 155 -5.37 1.81 2.92
CA ALA A 155 -5.29 3.16 3.47
C ALA A 155 -6.38 4.06 2.90
N PHE A 156 -6.56 4.04 1.57
CA PHE A 156 -7.59 4.85 0.92
C PHE A 156 -9.01 4.47 1.39
N GLN A 157 -9.30 3.17 1.51
CA GLN A 157 -10.58 2.67 2.01
C GLN A 157 -10.82 3.08 3.48
N ILE A 158 -9.78 3.02 4.32
CA ILE A 158 -9.83 3.50 5.71
C ILE A 158 -10.08 5.01 5.74
N GLU A 159 -9.39 5.81 4.92
CA GLU A 159 -9.57 7.26 4.87
C GLU A 159 -10.98 7.67 4.45
N GLU A 160 -11.57 6.98 3.45
CA GLU A 160 -12.95 7.20 3.04
C GLU A 160 -13.93 6.93 4.18
N HIS A 161 -13.69 5.86 4.95
CA HIS A 161 -14.46 5.53 6.14
C HIS A 161 -14.31 6.59 7.26
N LEU A 162 -13.09 7.03 7.55
CA LEU A 162 -12.80 8.03 8.57
C LEU A 162 -13.49 9.37 8.29
N LYS A 163 -13.58 9.78 7.02
CA LYS A 163 -14.33 10.98 6.59
C LYS A 163 -15.81 10.93 6.98
N ARG A 164 -16.39 9.74 7.20
CA ARG A 164 -17.81 9.54 7.55
C ARG A 164 -18.06 9.34 9.05
N LYS A 165 -17.10 8.79 9.79
CA LYS A 165 -17.33 8.28 11.16
C LYS A 165 -16.82 9.16 12.30
N GLY A 166 -15.82 10.02 12.08
CA GLY A 166 -15.38 10.99 13.09
C GLY A 166 -13.88 10.91 13.44
N PRO A 167 -13.48 11.15 14.70
CA PRO A 167 -12.08 11.41 15.07
C PRO A 167 -11.18 10.19 14.85
N LEU A 168 -10.02 10.42 14.22
CA LEU A 168 -9.03 9.39 13.87
C LEU A 168 -8.67 8.49 15.07
N GLY A 169 -8.42 9.05 16.25
CA GLY A 169 -7.89 8.29 17.39
C GLY A 169 -8.76 7.10 17.80
N ALA A 170 -10.06 7.31 18.01
CA ALA A 170 -10.97 6.25 18.45
C ALA A 170 -11.17 5.16 17.38
N GLU A 171 -11.25 5.57 16.11
CA GLU A 171 -11.36 4.60 15.01
C GLU A 171 -10.05 3.84 14.81
N PHE A 172 -8.90 4.51 14.95
CA PHE A 172 -7.60 3.88 14.83
C PHE A 172 -7.40 2.80 15.91
N GLU A 173 -7.68 3.12 17.17
CA GLU A 173 -7.64 2.15 18.27
C GLU A 173 -8.59 0.97 17.99
N ARG A 174 -9.84 1.23 17.60
CA ARG A 174 -10.82 0.19 17.28
C ARG A 174 -10.37 -0.75 16.15
N MET A 175 -9.69 -0.21 15.13
CA MET A 175 -9.18 -0.99 14.00
C MET A 175 -7.92 -1.78 14.40
N ALA A 176 -6.94 -1.12 15.03
CA ALA A 176 -5.65 -1.71 15.38
C ALA A 176 -5.74 -2.79 16.47
N THR A 177 -6.77 -2.75 17.33
CA THR A 177 -7.00 -3.75 18.39
C THR A 177 -7.78 -4.99 17.94
N TYR A 178 -8.15 -5.11 16.64
CA TYR A 178 -8.93 -6.25 16.16
C TYR A 178 -8.13 -7.55 16.07
N GLY A 179 -6.80 -7.45 15.91
CA GLY A 179 -5.88 -8.57 15.85
C GLY A 179 -5.57 -9.08 14.43
N SER A 180 -4.62 -10.01 14.37
CA SER A 180 -4.12 -10.67 13.16
C SER A 180 -5.11 -11.73 12.68
N VAL A 181 -6.18 -11.28 12.05
CA VAL A 181 -7.20 -12.11 11.38
C VAL A 181 -7.01 -12.06 9.86
N THR A 182 -7.86 -12.74 9.09
CA THR A 182 -7.80 -12.65 7.62
C THR A 182 -8.03 -11.20 7.14
N PRO A 183 -7.35 -10.75 6.06
CA PRO A 183 -7.46 -9.39 5.54
C PRO A 183 -8.89 -8.86 5.38
N ASP A 184 -9.79 -9.65 4.79
CA ASP A 184 -11.17 -9.24 4.56
C ASP A 184 -11.96 -9.11 5.85
N GLN A 185 -11.77 -10.00 6.82
CA GLN A 185 -12.45 -9.89 8.12
C GLN A 185 -11.99 -8.63 8.86
N TRP A 186 -10.69 -8.32 8.81
CA TRP A 186 -10.17 -7.08 9.38
C TRP A 186 -10.79 -5.86 8.71
N MET A 187 -10.83 -5.83 7.37
CA MET A 187 -11.42 -4.70 6.63
C MET A 187 -12.93 -4.55 6.82
N ILE A 188 -13.67 -5.66 6.95
CA ILE A 188 -15.10 -5.65 7.25
C ILE A 188 -15.34 -5.05 8.63
N HIS A 189 -14.53 -5.42 9.63
CA HIS A 189 -14.59 -4.78 10.94
C HIS A 189 -14.22 -3.29 10.85
N ALA A 190 -13.15 -2.94 10.14
CA ALA A 190 -12.65 -1.58 10.05
C ALA A 190 -13.62 -0.65 9.31
N THR A 191 -14.09 -1.05 8.14
CA THR A 191 -14.75 -0.16 7.15
C THR A 191 -16.14 -0.64 6.72
N GLY A 192 -16.55 -1.85 7.12
CA GLY A 192 -17.82 -2.46 6.72
C GLY A 192 -17.80 -3.22 5.39
N ALA A 193 -16.64 -3.36 4.74
CA ALA A 193 -16.47 -4.04 3.45
C ALA A 193 -15.10 -4.77 3.38
N PRO A 194 -14.95 -5.82 2.56
CA PRO A 194 -13.66 -6.48 2.34
C PRO A 194 -12.63 -5.54 1.67
N VAL A 195 -11.38 -5.99 1.54
CA VAL A 195 -10.36 -5.24 0.81
C VAL A 195 -10.83 -5.00 -0.63
N SER A 196 -10.75 -3.76 -1.11
CA SER A 196 -11.20 -3.46 -2.47
C SER A 196 -10.47 -2.28 -3.11
N ALA A 197 -10.31 -2.34 -4.43
CA ALA A 197 -9.83 -1.21 -5.23
C ALA A 197 -10.94 -0.19 -5.56
N GLU A 198 -12.21 -0.60 -5.42
CA GLU A 198 -13.40 0.21 -5.76
C GLU A 198 -13.40 1.62 -5.15
N PRO A 199 -13.06 1.82 -3.85
CA PRO A 199 -13.01 3.15 -3.25
C PRO A 199 -12.11 4.13 -4.00
N LEU A 200 -10.88 3.70 -4.32
CA LEU A 200 -9.92 4.51 -5.04
C LEU A 200 -10.35 4.77 -6.48
N LEU A 201 -10.84 3.73 -7.17
CA LEU A 201 -11.29 3.85 -8.56
C LEU A 201 -12.47 4.81 -8.71
N ARG A 202 -13.50 4.69 -7.86
CA ARG A 202 -14.64 5.63 -7.87
C ARG A 202 -14.21 7.06 -7.57
N ALA A 203 -13.31 7.25 -6.60
CA ALA A 203 -12.82 8.57 -6.25
C ALA A 203 -12.03 9.21 -7.40
N ALA A 204 -11.20 8.41 -8.09
CA ALA A 204 -10.45 8.87 -9.25
C ALA A 204 -11.35 9.21 -10.43
N GLU A 205 -12.38 8.41 -10.72
CA GLU A 205 -13.37 8.71 -11.77
C GLU A 205 -14.11 10.02 -11.50
N ALA A 206 -14.52 10.24 -10.24
CA ALA A 206 -15.12 11.50 -9.81
C ALA A 206 -14.15 12.69 -9.93
N ALA A 207 -12.86 12.48 -9.67
CA ALA A 207 -11.81 13.49 -9.79
C ALA A 207 -11.50 13.87 -11.27
N LEU A 208 -11.71 12.96 -12.22
CA LEU A 208 -11.55 13.20 -13.65
C LEU A 208 -12.75 13.91 -14.28
N SER A 209 -13.94 13.71 -13.74
CA SER A 209 -15.20 14.24 -14.28
C SER A 209 -15.44 15.75 -14.00
N ARG A 210 -14.43 16.47 -13.49
CA ARG A 210 -14.50 17.88 -13.08
C ARG A 210 -13.46 18.75 -13.76
#